data_AF-X1KRR1-F1
#
_entry.id   AF-X1KRR1-F1
#
_cell.length_a   1.000
_cell.length_b   1.000
_cell.length_c   1.000
_cell.angle_alpha   90.00
_cell.angle_beta   90.00
_cell.angle_gamma   90.00
#
_symmetry.space_group_name_H-M   'P 1'
#
loop_
_entity.id
_entity.type
_entity.pdbx_description
1 polymer ?
#
loop_
_entity_poly.entity_id
_entity_poly.type
_entity_poly.pdbx_seq_one_letter_code
_entity_poly.pdbx_strand_id
1 'polypeptide(L)' 'LLKASVEGEDIDLEKHHIKTHIKGATYHKLEIRKNKIYSASIFFDV' A
#
# COMPACT_ATOMS: atom_id res chain seq x y z
N LEU A 1 16.09 11.77 4.13
CA LEU A 1 14.69 11.89 3.66
C LEU A 1 14.45 10.86 2.58
N LEU A 2 13.39 10.05 2.70
CA LEU A 2 12.96 9.12 1.66
C LEU A 2 12.22 9.91 0.56
N LYS A 3 12.44 9.59 -0.70
CA LYS A 3 11.72 10.16 -1.85
C LYS A 3 11.24 9.03 -2.76
N ALA A 4 10.07 9.19 -3.35
CA ALA A 4 9.50 8.25 -4.30
C ALA A 4 8.75 9.01 -5.40
N SER A 5 8.65 8.41 -6.57
CA SER A 5 7.80 8.82 -7.68
C SER A 5 6.76 7.74 -7.93
N VAL A 6 5.53 8.13 -8.28
CA VAL A 6 4.42 7.22 -8.54
C VAL A 6 3.81 7.60 -9.89
N GLU A 7 3.48 6.60 -10.70
CA GLU A 7 2.81 6.74 -12.00
C GLU A 7 1.49 5.98 -11.97
N GLY A 8 0.45 6.55 -12.57
CA GLY A 8 -0.91 6.00 -12.60
C GLY A 8 -1.85 6.84 -13.47
N GLU A 9 -3.13 6.50 -13.45
CA GLU A 9 -4.21 7.22 -14.14
C GLU A 9 -5.36 7.53 -13.17
N ASP A 10 -6.26 8.43 -13.57
CA ASP A 10 -7.48 8.71 -12.79
C ASP A 10 -8.35 7.47 -12.67
N ILE A 11 -9.05 7.34 -11.55
CA ILE A 11 -9.94 6.20 -11.29
C ILE A 11 -11.12 6.24 -12.26
N ASP A 12 -11.32 5.15 -12.98
CA ASP A 12 -12.45 4.91 -13.86
C ASP A 12 -13.23 3.69 -13.35
N LEU A 13 -14.48 3.90 -12.92
CA LEU A 13 -15.30 2.85 -12.31
C LEU A 13 -15.84 1.83 -13.32
N GLU A 14 -15.85 2.15 -14.61
CA GLU A 14 -16.27 1.24 -15.67
C GLU A 14 -15.09 0.39 -16.17
N LYS A 15 -13.89 0.98 -16.24
CA LYS A 15 -12.66 0.32 -16.67
C LYS A 15 -11.96 -0.46 -15.56
N HIS A 16 -11.89 0.07 -14.34
CA HIS A 16 -11.10 -0.49 -13.24
C HIS A 16 -11.92 -1.46 -12.39
N HIS A 17 -11.36 -2.65 -12.15
CA HIS A 17 -11.94 -3.63 -11.21
C HIS A 17 -11.65 -3.24 -9.75
N ILE A 18 -12.42 -2.30 -9.22
CA ILE A 18 -12.32 -1.86 -7.82
C ILE A 18 -12.73 -3.02 -6.90
N LYS A 19 -11.82 -3.38 -5.98
CA LYS A 19 -12.06 -4.44 -4.99
C LYS A 19 -12.61 -3.85 -3.70
N THR A 20 -11.74 -3.28 -2.87
CA THR A 20 -12.08 -2.78 -1.55
C THR A 20 -11.44 -1.42 -1.35
N HIS A 21 -12.21 -0.47 -0.85
CA HIS A 21 -11.70 0.84 -0.48
C HIS A 21 -10.89 0.72 0.81
N ILE A 22 -9.72 1.37 0.85
CA ILE A 22 -8.85 1.41 2.03
C ILE A 22 -9.09 2.75 2.73
N LYS A 23 -9.49 2.70 4.00
CA LYS A 23 -9.71 3.90 4.83
C LYS A 23 -8.40 4.52 5.31
N GLY A 24 -7.41 3.69 5.61
CA GLY A 24 -6.12 4.17 6.11
C GLY A 24 -5.07 3.09 6.31
N ALA A 25 -3.81 3.52 6.27
CA ALA A 25 -2.67 2.71 6.68
C ALA A 25 -2.56 2.71 8.21
N THR A 26 -2.23 1.57 8.81
CA THR A 26 -2.13 1.46 10.27
C THR A 26 -0.79 0.91 10.73
N TYR A 27 -0.43 1.21 11.97
CA TYR A 27 0.74 0.63 12.64
C TYR A 27 0.48 -0.77 13.23
N HIS A 28 -0.77 -1.26 13.18
CA HIS A 28 -1.10 -2.58 13.70
C HIS A 28 -0.30 -3.63 12.93
N LYS A 29 0.58 -4.35 13.65
CA LYS A 29 1.47 -5.36 13.07
C LYS A 29 2.34 -4.83 11.91
N LEU A 30 2.65 -3.53 11.88
CA LEU A 30 3.66 -2.99 10.96
C LEU A 30 5.00 -3.63 11.27
N GLU A 31 5.63 -4.20 10.26
CA GLU A 31 6.90 -4.89 10.45
C GLU A 31 7.84 -4.67 9.28
N ILE A 32 9.11 -4.39 9.59
CA ILE A 32 10.20 -4.33 8.63
C ILE A 32 11.23 -5.34 9.08
N ARG A 33 11.46 -6.38 8.28
CA ARG A 33 12.47 -7.41 8.55
C ARG A 33 13.65 -7.25 7.60
N LYS A 34 14.85 -7.45 8.12
CA LYS A 34 16.08 -7.54 7.33
C LYS A 34 16.72 -8.91 7.56
N ASN A 35 16.59 -9.77 6.55
CA ASN A 35 17.31 -11.04 6.50
C ASN A 35 18.35 -10.93 5.37
N LYS A 36 18.32 -11.81 4.35
CA LYS A 36 19.13 -11.66 3.12
C LYS A 36 18.64 -10.51 2.22
N ILE A 37 17.35 -10.20 2.30
CA ILE A 37 16.71 -9.03 1.67
C ILE A 37 15.83 -8.33 2.71
N TYR A 38 15.42 -7.10 2.40
CA TYR A 38 14.42 -6.38 3.18
C TYR A 38 13.01 -6.83 2.78
N SER A 39 12.13 -6.99 3.78
CA SER A 39 10.70 -7.20 3.58
C SER A 39 9.91 -6.30 4.50
N ALA A 40 8.78 -5.78 4.02
CA ALA A 40 7.86 -4.97 4.80
C ALA A 40 6.44 -5.53 4.72
N SER A 41 5.71 -5.49 5.84
CA SER A 41 4.29 -5.85 5.92
C SER A 41 3.51 -4.75 6.63
N ILE A 42 2.29 -4.49 6.17
CA ILE A 42 1.40 -3.46 6.71
C ILE A 42 -0.04 -3.96 6.71
N PHE A 43 -0.82 -3.55 7.70
CA PHE A 43 -2.25 -3.81 7.77
C PHE A 43 -3.02 -2.51 7.50
N PHE A 44 -3.98 -2.60 6.59
CA PHE A 44 -4.87 -1.51 6.23
C PHE A 44 -6.19 -1.64 7.00
N ASP A 45 -6.75 -0.49 7.36
CA ASP A 45 -8.16 -0.38 7.74
C ASP A 45 -9.00 -0.28 6.46
N VAL A 46 -10.08 -1.06 6.38
CA VAL A 46 -10.96 -1.19 5.21
C VAL A 46 -12.38 -0.77 5.54
#